data_AF-A0A971SPZ5-F1
#
_entry.id   AF-A0A971SPZ5-F1
#
_cell.length_a   1.000
_cell.length_b   1.000
_cell.length_c   1.000
_cell.angle_alpha   90.00
_cell.angle_beta   90.00
_cell.angle_gamma   90.00
#
_symmetry.space_group_name_H-M   'P 1'
#
loop_
_entity.id
_entity.type
_entity.pdbx_description
1 polymer ?
#
loop_
_entity_poly.entity_id
_entity_poly.type
_entity_poly.pdbx_seq_one_letter_code
_entity_poly.pdbx_strand_id
1 'polypeptide(L)'
;MQFYLIGALIFLTTMLVFVFQNQQPVTVRFITWVSPQVSLALVVLLAACFGALIAFLVESFRNLKKMQLFRQKSSGGKNQPQESTRTKGSTGA
;
A
#
# COMPACT_ATOMS: atom_id res chain seq x y z
N MET A 1 -4.11 11.68 -6.08
CA MET A 1 -3.19 11.65 -4.93
C MET A 1 -3.77 12.35 -3.70
N GLN A 2 -4.18 13.62 -3.78
CA GLN A 2 -4.71 14.38 -2.62
C GLN A 2 -5.97 13.77 -1.98
N PHE A 3 -6.89 13.21 -2.78
CA PHE A 3 -8.12 12.60 -2.24
C PHE A 3 -7.87 11.47 -1.25
N TYR A 4 -6.78 10.69 -1.40
CA TYR A 4 -6.42 9.65 -0.44
C TYR A 4 -5.98 10.24 0.90
N LEU A 5 -5.25 11.35 0.89
CA LEU A 5 -4.81 12.04 2.11
C LEU A 5 -6.00 12.68 2.84
N ILE A 6 -6.92 13.30 2.10
CA ILE A 6 -8.17 13.83 2.66
C ILE A 6 -8.99 12.69 3.29
N GLY A 7 -9.15 11.57 2.60
CA GLY A 7 -9.87 10.41 3.12
C GLY A 7 -9.22 9.83 4.37
N ALA A 8 -7.89 9.69 4.37
CA ALA A 8 -7.13 9.22 5.53
C ALA A 8 -7.27 10.16 6.73
N LEU A 9 -7.26 11.48 6.49
CA LEU A 9 -7.45 12.48 7.54
C LEU A 9 -8.85 12.39 8.16
N ILE A 10 -9.90 12.34 7.33
CA ILE A 10 -11.28 12.19 7.79
C ILE A 10 -11.44 10.89 8.60
N PHE A 11 -10.87 9.78 8.11
CA PHE A 11 -10.89 8.50 8.81
C PHE A 11 -10.20 8.60 10.17
N LEU A 12 -9.00 9.18 10.23
CA LEU A 12 -8.25 9.33 11.47
C LEU A 12 -8.98 10.23 12.47
N THR A 13 -9.52 11.36 12.02
CA THR A 13 -10.32 12.25 12.89
C THR A 13 -11.54 11.54 13.44
N THR A 14 -12.28 10.82 12.60
CA THR A 14 -13.48 10.06 13.02
C THR A 14 -13.10 8.97 14.03
N MET A 15 -11.99 8.26 13.79
CA MET A 15 -11.46 7.27 14.71
C MET A 15 -11.09 7.88 16.06
N LEU A 16 -10.39 9.02 16.09
CA LEU A 16 -10.03 9.70 17.33
C LEU A 16 -11.27 10.15 18.10
N VAL A 17 -12.24 10.76 17.41
CA VAL A 17 -13.50 11.18 18.03
C VAL A 17 -14.23 9.98 18.63
N PHE A 18 -14.30 8.86 17.91
CA PHE A 18 -14.89 7.62 18.41
C PHE A 18 -14.21 7.12 19.68
N VAL A 19 -12.86 7.10 19.69
CA VAL A 19 -12.07 6.66 20.85
C VAL A 19 -12.25 7.58 22.06
N PHE A 20 -12.25 8.90 21.85
CA PHE A 20 -12.42 9.86 22.95
C PHE A 20 -13.84 9.90 23.50
N GLN A 21 -14.86 9.67 22.66
CA GLN A 21 -16.23 9.58 23.14
C GLN A 21 -16.52 8.24 23.86
N ASN A 22 -15.81 7.17 23.50
CA ASN A 22 -16.03 5.83 24.02
C ASN A 22 -14.85 5.34 24.87
N GLN A 23 -14.58 6.01 25.98
CA GLN A 23 -13.51 5.64 26.91
C GLN A 23 -13.85 4.45 27.82
N GLN A 24 -14.97 3.79 27.57
CA GLN A 24 -15.41 2.64 28.35
C GLN A 24 -14.43 1.47 28.17
N PRO A 25 -14.10 0.73 29.26
CA PRO A 25 -13.31 -0.48 29.14
C PRO A 25 -14.10 -1.54 28.37
N VAL A 26 -13.43 -2.22 27.44
CA VAL A 26 -14.02 -3.29 26.63
C VAL A 26 -13.32 -4.61 26.89
N THR A 27 -14.10 -5.69 26.79
CA THR A 27 -13.62 -7.06 26.89
C THR A 27 -13.62 -7.66 25.49
N VAL A 28 -12.46 -8.06 24.98
CA VAL A 28 -12.34 -8.66 23.65
C VAL A 28 -12.38 -10.17 23.80
N ARG A 29 -13.39 -10.80 23.19
CA ARG A 29 -13.53 -12.26 23.19
C ARG A 29 -13.21 -12.82 21.82
N PHE A 30 -12.16 -13.64 21.78
CA PHE A 30 -11.81 -14.49 20.64
C PHE A 30 -12.38 -15.91 20.85
N ILE A 31 -11.94 -16.86 20.01
CA ILE A 31 -12.47 -18.23 19.96
C ILE A 31 -12.32 -18.95 21.31
N THR A 32 -11.11 -18.94 21.89
CA THR A 32 -10.80 -19.58 23.19
C THR A 32 -10.25 -18.61 24.23
N TRP A 33 -9.99 -17.36 23.85
CA TRP A 33 -9.34 -16.39 24.73
C TRP A 33 -10.23 -15.16 24.96
N VAL A 34 -10.30 -14.71 26.21
CA VAL A 34 -10.98 -13.48 26.61
C VAL A 34 -9.93 -12.55 27.20
N SER A 35 -9.81 -11.35 26.64
CA SER A 35 -8.90 -10.34 27.18
C SER A 35 -9.42 -9.83 28.54
N PRO A 36 -8.52 -9.37 29.43
CA PRO A 36 -8.91 -8.48 30.52
C PRO A 36 -9.64 -7.23 30.00
N GLN A 37 -10.28 -6.47 30.89
CA GLN A 37 -10.84 -5.17 30.55
C GLN A 37 -9.71 -4.25 30.06
N VAL A 38 -9.74 -3.92 28.77
CA VAL A 38 -8.76 -3.06 28.13
C VAL A 38 -9.45 -1.82 27.59
N SER A 39 -8.71 -0.71 27.50
CA SER A 39 -9.27 0.52 26.92
C SER A 39 -9.61 0.29 25.45
N LEU A 40 -10.80 0.71 25.02
CA LEU A 40 -11.21 0.71 23.60
C LEU A 40 -10.16 1.41 22.72
N ALA A 41 -9.57 2.50 23.23
CA ALA A 41 -8.51 3.24 22.55
C ALA A 41 -7.35 2.35 22.11
N LEU A 42 -6.91 1.48 23.03
CA LEU A 42 -5.78 0.58 22.80
C LEU A 42 -6.14 -0.50 21.78
N VAL A 43 -7.37 -1.03 21.84
CA VAL A 43 -7.86 -2.02 20.86
C VAL A 43 -7.91 -1.41 19.46
N VAL A 44 -8.48 -0.22 19.32
CA VAL A 44 -8.59 0.48 18.02
C VAL A 44 -7.20 0.84 17.48
N LEU A 45 -6.29 1.33 18.33
CA LEU A 45 -4.93 1.67 17.92
C LEU A 45 -4.17 0.44 17.43
N LEU A 46 -4.23 -0.68 18.15
CA LEU A 46 -3.61 -1.93 17.73
C LEU A 46 -4.20 -2.41 16.41
N ALA A 47 -5.52 -2.39 16.26
CA ALA A 47 -6.20 -2.78 15.02
C ALA A 47 -5.74 -1.91 13.83
N ALA A 48 -5.63 -0.59 14.02
CA ALA A 48 -5.13 0.32 12.99
C ALA A 48 -3.67 0.01 12.61
N CYS A 49 -2.80 -0.24 13.60
CA CYS A 49 -1.41 -0.62 13.36
C CYS A 49 -1.29 -1.94 12.58
N PHE A 50 -2.05 -2.98 12.96
CA PHE A 50 -2.06 -4.25 12.24
C PHE A 50 -2.62 -4.10 10.82
N GLY A 51 -3.70 -3.34 10.65
CA GLY A 51 -4.26 -3.04 9.33
C GLY A 51 -3.26 -2.34 8.42
N ALA A 52 -2.56 -1.32 8.93
CA ALA A 52 -1.52 -0.61 8.20
C ALA A 52 -0.34 -1.53 7.85
N LEU A 53 0.09 -2.38 8.79
CA LEU A 53 1.17 -3.34 8.57
C LEU A 53 0.81 -4.35 7.46
N ILE A 54 -0.41 -4.90 7.48
CA ILE A 54 -0.90 -5.83 6.45
C ILE A 54 -0.98 -5.14 5.09
N ALA A 55 -1.54 -3.94 5.02
CA ALA A 55 -1.62 -3.17 3.78
C ALA A 55 -0.23 -2.90 3.20
N PHE A 56 0.73 -2.51 4.05
CA PHE A 56 2.12 -2.30 3.67
C PHE A 56 2.78 -3.58 3.14
N LEU A 57 2.60 -4.72 3.82
CA LEU A 57 3.10 -6.02 3.39
C LEU A 57 2.55 -6.39 2.01
N VAL A 58 1.23 -6.30 1.82
CA VAL A 58 0.57 -6.61 0.54
C VAL A 58 1.10 -5.76 -0.60
N GLU A 59 1.24 -4.44 -0.38
CA GLU A 59 1.76 -3.52 -1.39
C GLU A 59 3.24 -3.81 -1.71
N SER A 60 4.04 -4.10 -0.68
CA SER A 60 5.45 -4.51 -0.84
C SER A 60 5.57 -5.77 -1.71
N PHE A 61 4.81 -6.83 -1.41
CA PHE A 61 4.81 -8.06 -2.21
C PHE A 61 4.41 -7.82 -3.67
N ARG A 62 3.41 -6.97 -3.93
CA ARG A 62 3.00 -6.62 -5.31
C ARG A 62 4.10 -5.88 -6.05
N ASN A 63 4.78 -4.95 -5.38
CA ASN A 63 5.83 -4.14 -5.99
C ASN A 63 7.11 -4.95 -6.24
N LEU A 64 7.43 -5.93 -5.39
CA LEU A 64 8.50 -6.90 -5.64
C LEU A 64 8.24 -7.72 -6.91
N LYS A 65 7.02 -8.23 -7.11
CA LYS A 65 6.66 -8.99 -8.33
C LYS A 65 6.74 -8.13 -9.58
N LYS A 66 6.28 -6.87 -9.53
CA LYS A 66 6.39 -5.92 -10.66
C LYS A 66 7.86 -5.70 -11.05
N MET A 67 8.76 -5.61 -10.08
CA MET A 67 10.20 -5.44 -10.33
C MET A 67 10.85 -6.67 -10.99
N GLN A 68 10.40 -7.88 -10.63
CA GLN A 68 10.86 -9.12 -11.28
C GLN A 68 10.40 -9.22 -12.75
N LEU A 69 9.16 -8.84 -13.05
CA LEU A 69 8.63 -8.76 -14.42
C LEU A 69 9.36 -7.70 -15.27
N PHE A 70 9.71 -6.56 -14.69
CA PHE A 70 10.48 -5.52 -15.37
C PHE A 70 11.89 -5.98 -15.76
N ARG A 71 12.54 -6.79 -14.92
CA ARG A 71 13.85 -7.40 -15.23
C ARG A 71 13.80 -8.33 -16.44
N GLN A 72 12.69 -9.03 -16.67
CA GLN A 72 12.55 -9.93 -17.81
C GLN A 72 12.32 -9.15 -19.12
N LYS A 73 11.55 -8.06 -19.08
CA LYS A 73 11.32 -7.19 -20.26
C LYS A 73 12.57 -6.41 -20.66
N SER A 74 13.43 -6.03 -19.71
CA SER A 74 14.71 -5.39 -20.00
C SER A 74 15.77 -6.33 -20.60
N SER A 75 15.63 -7.65 -20.43
CA SER A 75 16.56 -8.64 -20.98
C SER A 75 16.18 -9.11 -22.39
N GLY A 76 14.94 -8.84 -22.85
CA GLY A 76 14.47 -9.15 -24.21
C GLY A 76 14.61 -8.00 -25.23
N GLY A 77 14.96 -6.79 -24.80
CA GLY A 77 15.04 -5.58 -25.64
C GLY A 77 16.40 -5.31 -26.30
N LYS A 78 17.38 -6.23 -26.24
CA LYS A 78 18.71 -6.01 -26.82
C LYS A 78 18.81 -6.24 -28.35
N ASN A 79 17.71 -6.60 -29.03
CA ASN A 79 17.69 -6.89 -30.47
C ASN A 79 16.70 -6.03 -31.28
N GLN A 80 16.53 -4.74 -30.97
CA GLN A 80 15.89 -3.85 -31.96
C GLN A 80 16.99 -3.23 -32.83
N PRO A 81 17.12 -3.62 -34.11
CA PRO A 81 18.17 -3.12 -34.99
C PRO A 81 18.02 -1.62 -35.16
N GLN A 82 19.14 -0.92 -35.19
CA GLN A 82 19.24 0.47 -35.56
C GLN A 82 18.78 0.68 -37.02
N GLU A 83 17.47 0.78 -37.23
CA GLU A 83 16.88 1.18 -38.50
C GLU A 83 16.56 2.68 -38.46
N SER A 84 17.58 3.51 -38.26
CA SER A 84 17.44 4.97 -38.37
C SER A 84 18.54 5.64 -39.20
N THR A 85 19.44 4.86 -39.81
CA THR A 85 20.60 5.43 -40.54
C THR A 85 20.53 5.27 -42.06
N ARG A 86 19.53 4.58 -42.63
CA ARG A 86 19.48 4.34 -44.09
C ARG A 86 18.63 5.30 -44.92
N THR A 87 17.79 6.15 -44.33
CA THR A 87 16.92 7.06 -45.10
C THR A 87 17.46 8.48 -45.31
N LYS A 88 18.68 8.79 -44.84
CA LYS A 88 19.33 10.09 -45.12
C LYS A 88 20.26 10.11 -46.35
N GLY A 89 20.38 9.00 -47.08
CA GLY A 89 21.27 8.87 -48.23
C GLY A 89 20.65 9.14 -49.61
N SER A 90 19.34 9.41 -49.73
CA SER A 90 18.68 9.52 -51.05
C SER A 90 18.27 10.95 -51.45
N THR A 91 19.07 11.96 -51.11
CA THR A 91 18.82 13.35 -51.57
C THR A 91 20.10 14.04 -52.04
N GLY A 92 21.00 13.30 -52.69
CA GLY A 92 22.21 13.88 -53.25
C GLY A 92 22.79 13.03 -54.37
N ALA A 93 22.15 13.07 -55.54
CA ALA A 93 22.73 12.87 -56.87
C ALA A 93 21.66 13.21 -57.91
#